data_AF-A0A6P6IJA2-F1
#
_entry.id   AF-A0A6P6IJA2-F1
#
_cell.length_a   1.000
_cell.length_b   1.000
_cell.length_c   1.000
_cell.angle_alpha   90.00
_cell.angle_beta   90.00
_cell.angle_gamma   90.00
#
_symmetry.space_group_name_H-M   'P 1'
#
loop_
_entity.id
_entity.type
_entity.pdbx_description
1 polymer ?
#
loop_
_entity_poly.entity_id
_entity_poly.type
_entity_poly.pdbx_seq_one_letter_code
_entity_poly.pdbx_strand_id
1 'polypeptide(L)'
;MKPHLKQWRQRMLCGIFAWGLLFVVIFIYFTDSNPAEPAPSSFSFLETRRLLPMQGKQRAIMGAMQEPSLPESVGANKRLLGGRPSVPFRAGPGDLPQWTQVQAGFENDEEFFSSQIGRKSQRAFYPEDDDYFFAAGQPGLHSHTLGTPGALSPGDPGRREGAAPARLAQRRRSRKRQRKPGGSPALEDGDDGDRLYSSMSRAFLHRLWKGNVSSKMLNPRLQKAMQDYLSANKHGVRFRGRRAAGLSRAELLCALRSRVRVRTLDGKEAPFSALGWQKLVPAVPLSQLHPRGLRSCAVVMSAGAILNSSLGEEIDSHDAVLRFNSAPTRGYEKDVGNKTTVRIINSQILTNPNHHFIDSSLYKNVILVAWDPAPYSANLNLWYKKPDYNLFTPYVQHRQRNPNQPFYILHPKFIWQLWDIIQENTKEKIQPNPPSSGFIGILIMMSMCSEVHVYEYIPSIRQTELCHYHELYYDAACTLGAYHPLLYEKLLVQRLNTGAQGDLHRKGKVVLPGLRAVRCPAPRRVGPHS
;
A
#
# COMPACT_ATOMS: atom_id res chain seq x y z
N MET A 1 31.48 66.51 -41.19
CA MET A 1 30.21 66.00 -40.59
C MET A 1 30.49 64.82 -39.68
N LYS A 2 30.32 64.92 -38.34
CA LYS A 2 30.25 63.77 -37.39
C LYS A 2 29.92 64.14 -35.89
N PRO A 3 28.92 64.97 -35.55
CA PRO A 3 28.50 65.12 -34.14
C PRO A 3 27.45 64.09 -33.68
N HIS A 4 26.67 63.51 -34.60
CA HIS A 4 25.40 62.84 -34.27
C HIS A 4 25.54 61.44 -33.61
N LEU A 5 26.66 60.73 -33.78
CA LEU A 5 26.81 59.37 -33.23
C LEU A 5 26.93 59.33 -31.70
N LYS A 6 27.57 60.33 -31.08
CA LYS A 6 27.80 60.34 -29.62
C LYS A 6 26.50 60.59 -28.86
N GLN A 7 25.67 61.50 -29.37
CA GLN A 7 24.35 61.83 -28.84
C GLN A 7 23.37 60.64 -28.99
N TRP A 8 23.44 59.90 -30.10
CA TRP A 8 22.60 58.70 -30.28
C TRP A 8 22.96 57.58 -29.30
N ARG A 9 24.25 57.28 -29.10
CA ARG A 9 24.70 56.30 -28.09
C ARG A 9 24.26 56.68 -26.67
N GLN A 10 24.33 57.97 -26.31
CA GLN A 10 23.91 58.43 -25.00
C GLN A 10 22.39 58.33 -24.80
N ARG A 11 21.59 58.63 -25.83
CA ARG A 11 20.12 58.39 -25.81
C ARG A 11 19.77 56.91 -25.72
N MET A 12 20.51 56.02 -26.40
CA MET A 12 20.37 54.57 -26.30
C MET A 12 20.66 54.05 -24.88
N LEU A 13 21.76 54.51 -24.27
CA LEU A 13 22.10 54.17 -22.88
C LEU A 13 21.04 54.64 -21.88
N CYS A 14 20.55 55.88 -22.00
CA CYS A 14 19.44 56.37 -21.17
C CYS A 14 18.15 55.55 -21.37
N GLY A 15 17.85 55.14 -22.61
CA GLY A 15 16.71 54.28 -22.91
C GLY A 15 16.81 52.90 -22.25
N ILE A 16 18.00 52.28 -22.26
CA ILE A 16 18.27 51.00 -21.59
C ILE A 16 18.16 51.15 -20.07
N PHE A 17 18.69 52.21 -19.48
CA PHE A 17 18.56 52.47 -18.03
C PHE A 17 17.11 52.71 -17.61
N ALA A 18 16.33 53.47 -18.40
CA ALA A 18 14.90 53.69 -18.15
C ALA A 18 14.10 52.38 -18.25
N TRP A 19 14.40 51.52 -19.23
CA TRP A 19 13.81 50.18 -19.34
C TRP A 19 14.19 49.25 -18.18
N GLY A 20 15.44 49.29 -17.73
CA GLY A 20 15.89 48.54 -16.56
C GLY A 20 15.18 48.96 -15.28
N LEU A 21 15.02 50.27 -15.05
CA LEU A 21 14.26 50.81 -13.92
C LEU A 21 12.78 50.42 -13.99
N LEU A 22 12.15 50.53 -15.17
CA LEU A 22 10.75 50.09 -15.38
C LEU A 22 10.58 48.60 -15.06
N PHE A 23 11.50 47.76 -15.52
CA PHE A 23 11.49 46.32 -15.23
C PHE A 23 11.64 46.04 -13.73
N VAL A 24 12.53 46.75 -13.03
CA VAL A 24 12.70 46.61 -11.56
C VAL A 24 11.43 47.04 -10.82
N VAL A 25 10.78 48.14 -11.21
CA VAL A 25 9.52 48.60 -10.59
C VAL A 25 8.39 47.59 -10.82
N ILE A 26 8.27 47.03 -12.03
CA ILE A 26 7.29 45.97 -12.33
C ILE A 26 7.60 44.70 -11.54
N PHE A 27 8.87 44.31 -11.44
CA PHE A 27 9.30 43.14 -10.68
C PHE A 27 9.00 43.29 -9.18
N ILE A 28 9.28 44.46 -8.59
CA ILE A 28 8.91 44.78 -7.21
C ILE A 28 7.39 44.73 -7.06
N TYR A 29 6.61 45.39 -7.93
CA TYR A 29 5.15 45.36 -7.88
C TYR A 29 4.56 43.93 -7.86
N PHE A 30 5.09 43.02 -8.70
CA PHE A 30 4.64 41.63 -8.74
C PHE A 30 5.20 40.73 -7.62
N THR A 31 6.29 41.12 -6.95
CA THR A 31 6.87 40.35 -5.83
C THR A 31 6.43 40.84 -4.45
N ASP A 32 6.08 42.12 -4.33
CA ASP A 32 5.61 42.80 -3.11
C ASP A 32 4.07 42.80 -2.99
N SER A 33 3.37 42.22 -3.97
CA SER A 33 1.93 41.90 -3.91
C SER A 33 1.63 40.73 -2.95
N ASN A 34 2.09 40.80 -1.70
CA ASN A 34 1.69 39.91 -0.61
C ASN A 34 1.95 40.45 0.82
N PRO A 35 1.30 41.55 1.23
CA PRO A 35 1.13 41.85 2.65
C PRO A 35 -0.01 40.97 3.21
N ALA A 36 0.34 39.93 3.95
CA ALA A 36 -0.63 39.14 4.71
C ALA A 36 -0.95 39.84 6.05
N GLU A 37 -2.17 40.37 6.19
CA GLU A 37 -2.79 40.78 7.46
C GLU A 37 -4.23 40.20 7.53
N PRO A 38 -4.80 39.88 8.71
CA PRO A 38 -5.90 38.91 8.80
C PRO A 38 -7.30 39.45 9.13
N ALA A 39 -8.31 38.60 8.87
CA ALA A 39 -9.72 38.63 9.33
C ALA A 39 -10.66 39.66 8.65
N PRO A 40 -12.02 39.53 8.75
CA PRO A 40 -12.81 38.47 9.40
C PRO A 40 -13.83 37.77 8.46
N SER A 41 -14.72 36.97 9.04
CA SER A 41 -15.79 36.18 8.39
C SER A 41 -16.96 37.02 7.83
N SER A 42 -17.50 36.64 6.65
CA SER A 42 -18.89 36.15 6.46
C SER A 42 -19.45 36.30 5.01
N PHE A 43 -20.46 35.48 4.69
CA PHE A 43 -21.39 35.53 3.54
C PHE A 43 -20.91 35.31 2.08
N SER A 44 -21.11 34.06 1.63
CA SER A 44 -21.80 33.63 0.39
C SER A 44 -22.02 34.60 -0.78
N PHE A 45 -21.58 34.16 -1.98
CA PHE A 45 -22.34 34.36 -3.22
C PHE A 45 -22.23 33.13 -4.15
N LEU A 46 -23.32 32.76 -4.81
CA LEU A 46 -23.43 31.70 -5.81
C LEU A 46 -23.24 32.30 -7.21
N GLU A 47 -22.44 31.69 -8.10
CA GLU A 47 -22.71 31.83 -9.55
C GLU A 47 -22.07 30.71 -10.40
N THR A 48 -22.92 29.98 -11.13
CA THR A 48 -22.70 29.18 -12.36
C THR A 48 -21.53 28.19 -12.55
N ARG A 49 -21.91 26.97 -12.95
CA ARG A 49 -21.08 25.99 -13.66
C ARG A 49 -20.58 26.52 -15.02
N ARG A 50 -19.33 26.21 -15.37
CA ARG A 50 -18.98 25.69 -16.72
C ARG A 50 -18.10 24.45 -16.60
N LEU A 51 -18.53 23.39 -17.28
CA LEU A 51 -17.81 22.11 -17.38
C LEU A 51 -16.86 22.17 -18.57
N LEU A 52 -15.55 22.08 -18.33
CA LEU A 52 -14.57 21.62 -19.32
C LEU A 52 -13.52 20.73 -18.62
N PRO A 53 -13.02 19.66 -19.29
CA PRO A 53 -12.20 18.65 -18.64
C PRO A 53 -10.76 19.12 -18.42
N MET A 54 -10.37 19.36 -17.17
CA MET A 54 -8.97 19.63 -16.84
C MET A 54 -8.12 18.37 -17.07
N GLN A 55 -7.09 18.55 -17.91
CA GLN A 55 -6.10 17.54 -18.26
C GLN A 55 -5.45 16.88 -17.04
N GLY A 56 -4.96 15.66 -17.23
CA GLY A 56 -4.44 14.81 -16.16
C GLY A 56 -3.39 15.49 -15.29
N LYS A 57 -3.74 15.78 -14.03
CA LYS A 57 -2.75 16.09 -13.00
C LYS A 57 -1.86 14.88 -12.77
N GLN A 58 -0.64 14.96 -13.30
CA GLN A 58 0.45 14.03 -13.04
C GLN A 58 0.84 14.13 -11.55
N ARG A 59 0.13 13.37 -10.69
CA ARG A 59 0.39 13.34 -9.25
C ARG A 59 1.64 12.51 -8.97
N ALA A 60 2.59 13.09 -8.24
CA ALA A 60 3.92 12.54 -8.08
C ALA A 60 3.95 11.21 -7.32
N ILE A 61 4.72 10.26 -7.83
CA ILE A 61 5.17 9.07 -7.11
C ILE A 61 6.10 9.53 -5.96
N MET A 62 6.01 8.88 -4.80
CA MET A 62 6.75 9.26 -3.58
C MET A 62 8.23 9.59 -3.83
N GLY A 63 8.65 10.81 -3.47
CA GLY A 63 10.05 11.17 -3.25
C GLY A 63 10.79 11.87 -4.40
N ALA A 64 10.13 12.25 -5.48
CA ALA A 64 10.74 13.05 -6.56
C ALA A 64 10.67 14.57 -6.28
N MET A 65 11.41 15.04 -5.28
CA MET A 65 11.82 16.44 -5.15
C MET A 65 13.31 16.50 -4.80
N GLN A 66 14.11 17.00 -5.74
CA GLN A 66 15.51 17.34 -5.53
C GLN A 66 15.62 18.85 -5.30
N GLU A 67 15.99 19.22 -4.08
CA GLU A 67 16.50 20.55 -3.74
C GLU A 67 17.99 20.36 -3.35
N PRO A 68 18.94 21.03 -4.02
CA PRO A 68 20.37 20.79 -3.81
C PRO A 68 20.88 21.45 -2.52
N SER A 69 21.41 20.64 -1.61
CA SER A 69 22.04 21.13 -0.38
C SER A 69 23.47 21.64 -0.63
N LEU A 70 23.71 22.93 -0.40
CA LEU A 70 25.06 23.47 -0.22
C LEU A 70 25.63 23.05 1.16
N PRO A 71 26.95 22.82 1.29
CA PRO A 71 27.54 22.33 2.54
C PRO A 71 28.07 23.47 3.41
N GLU A 72 27.82 23.39 4.73
CA GLU A 72 28.56 24.19 5.72
C GLU A 72 29.15 23.29 6.83
N SER A 73 30.33 23.68 7.30
CA SER A 73 31.17 22.85 8.16
C SER A 73 30.82 23.00 9.65
N VAL A 74 31.01 21.94 10.44
CA VAL A 74 31.21 22.10 11.89
C VAL A 74 32.35 21.19 12.36
N GLY A 75 33.25 21.78 13.16
CA GLY A 75 34.41 21.12 13.75
C GLY A 75 34.08 20.11 14.85
N ALA A 76 35.14 19.53 15.43
CA ALA A 76 35.05 18.26 16.14
C ALA A 76 34.99 18.35 17.68
N ASN A 77 34.37 17.30 18.25
CA ASN A 77 34.72 16.62 19.51
C ASN A 77 34.67 17.35 20.87
N LYS A 78 33.89 16.75 21.78
CA LYS A 78 34.36 16.49 23.16
C LYS A 78 33.97 15.07 23.62
N ARG A 79 34.92 14.39 24.28
CA ARG A 79 34.79 13.06 24.93
C ARG A 79 33.96 13.20 26.23
N LEU A 80 33.02 12.29 26.55
CA LEU A 80 33.17 10.94 27.14
C LEU A 80 33.69 10.92 28.60
N LEU A 81 32.89 10.28 29.48
CA LEU A 81 33.12 9.62 30.80
C LEU A 81 31.80 9.74 31.60
N GLY A 82 31.29 8.78 32.38
CA GLY A 82 31.71 7.41 32.72
C GLY A 82 31.28 7.10 34.16
N GLY A 83 30.44 6.09 34.43
CA GLY A 83 30.01 5.80 35.80
C GLY A 83 28.82 4.83 36.01
N ARG A 84 29.14 3.65 36.54
CA ARG A 84 28.31 2.63 37.25
C ARG A 84 29.28 2.02 38.32
N PRO A 85 28.88 1.12 39.25
CA PRO A 85 27.59 0.44 39.47
C PRO A 85 27.12 0.43 40.96
N SER A 86 25.98 -0.21 41.25
CA SER A 86 25.90 -1.36 42.20
C SER A 86 24.44 -1.81 42.45
N VAL A 87 24.30 -3.09 42.82
CA VAL A 87 23.12 -3.78 43.40
C VAL A 87 23.70 -4.63 44.55
N PRO A 88 22.91 -5.18 45.50
CA PRO A 88 22.77 -6.65 45.45
C PRO A 88 21.50 -7.29 46.08
N PHE A 89 21.33 -8.59 45.82
CA PHE A 89 20.58 -9.63 46.60
C PHE A 89 19.05 -9.45 46.85
N ARG A 90 18.24 -10.48 47.14
CA ARG A 90 18.07 -11.94 46.85
C ARG A 90 17.02 -12.41 47.88
N ALA A 91 15.92 -13.06 47.47
CA ALA A 91 15.23 -14.11 48.25
C ALA A 91 14.01 -14.68 47.48
N GLY A 92 13.71 -15.95 47.74
CA GLY A 92 12.45 -16.69 47.55
C GLY A 92 12.48 -17.85 48.55
N PRO A 93 11.71 -18.94 48.41
CA PRO A 93 10.58 -19.22 47.51
C PRO A 93 9.32 -19.69 48.30
N GLY A 94 8.32 -20.29 47.63
CA GLY A 94 7.16 -20.96 48.24
C GLY A 94 6.38 -21.79 47.21
N ASP A 95 5.82 -22.93 47.63
CA ASP A 95 5.53 -24.09 46.76
C ASP A 95 4.08 -24.28 46.23
N LEU A 96 4.01 -25.25 45.30
CA LEU A 96 2.94 -26.10 44.72
C LEU A 96 1.74 -26.50 45.64
N PRO A 97 0.69 -27.25 45.19
CA PRO A 97 0.47 -28.01 43.92
C PRO A 97 -0.84 -27.66 43.16
N GLN A 98 -0.96 -27.83 41.83
CA GLN A 98 -1.23 -29.06 41.05
C GLN A 98 -2.59 -29.76 41.34
N TRP A 99 -3.46 -29.82 40.32
CA TRP A 99 -4.47 -30.87 40.14
C TRP A 99 -4.40 -31.42 38.70
N THR A 100 -4.57 -32.73 38.59
CA THR A 100 -4.46 -33.60 37.41
C THR A 100 -5.80 -33.65 36.63
N GLN A 101 -5.79 -33.53 35.30
CA GLN A 101 -5.76 -34.63 34.31
C GLN A 101 -7.09 -35.37 34.11
N VAL A 102 -7.73 -35.17 32.95
CA VAL A 102 -8.58 -36.15 32.24
C VAL A 102 -8.26 -36.05 30.74
N GLN A 103 -8.43 -37.13 29.99
CA GLN A 103 -7.80 -37.40 28.69
C GLN A 103 -8.74 -38.20 27.76
N ALA A 104 -8.50 -38.12 26.44
CA ALA A 104 -8.95 -39.01 25.35
C ALA A 104 -10.34 -38.82 24.68
N GLY A 105 -10.44 -39.33 23.43
CA GLY A 105 -11.59 -39.24 22.49
C GLY A 105 -11.42 -38.13 21.45
N PHE A 106 -10.75 -38.26 20.30
CA PHE A 106 -10.90 -39.20 19.17
C PHE A 106 -12.32 -39.25 18.57
N GLU A 107 -12.50 -38.63 17.39
CA GLU A 107 -12.97 -39.30 16.15
C GLU A 107 -12.76 -38.38 14.93
N ASN A 108 -12.94 -38.93 13.72
CA ASN A 108 -12.41 -38.44 12.44
C ASN A 108 -13.51 -38.45 11.35
N ASP A 109 -13.12 -38.23 10.08
CA ASP A 109 -13.90 -38.40 8.83
C ASP A 109 -14.68 -37.11 8.41
N GLU A 110 -14.58 -36.56 7.18
CA GLU A 110 -14.67 -37.13 5.81
C GLU A 110 -16.10 -37.72 5.57
N GLU A 111 -16.89 -37.44 4.52
CA GLU A 111 -16.65 -36.86 3.20
C GLU A 111 -17.95 -36.23 2.59
N PHE A 112 -17.83 -35.49 1.49
CA PHE A 112 -18.79 -35.25 0.38
C PHE A 112 -20.30 -34.95 0.56
N PHE A 113 -20.76 -33.90 -0.15
CA PHE A 113 -21.72 -34.07 -1.25
C PHE A 113 -21.60 -32.96 -2.34
N SER A 114 -21.82 -33.35 -3.60
CA SER A 114 -22.02 -32.49 -4.79
C SER A 114 -23.53 -32.17 -4.94
N SER A 115 -24.09 -31.32 -5.82
CA SER A 115 -23.58 -30.52 -6.96
C SER A 115 -24.68 -29.56 -7.48
N GLN A 116 -24.28 -28.47 -8.15
CA GLN A 116 -25.00 -27.73 -9.22
C GLN A 116 -26.47 -27.26 -9.06
N ILE A 117 -26.70 -25.96 -9.27
CA ILE A 117 -27.47 -25.39 -10.41
C ILE A 117 -27.22 -23.87 -10.43
N GLY A 118 -27.03 -23.28 -11.61
CA GLY A 118 -26.77 -21.84 -11.75
C GLY A 118 -27.95 -21.05 -12.30
N ARG A 119 -28.06 -19.76 -11.96
CA ARG A 119 -28.79 -18.77 -12.79
C ARG A 119 -28.37 -17.31 -12.52
N LYS A 120 -28.09 -16.63 -13.64
CA LYS A 120 -28.26 -15.20 -13.97
C LYS A 120 -28.02 -14.12 -12.91
N SER A 121 -27.12 -13.20 -13.28
CA SER A 121 -26.98 -11.87 -12.68
C SER A 121 -28.26 -11.03 -12.79
N GLN A 122 -28.61 -10.33 -11.71
CA GLN A 122 -29.35 -9.07 -11.78
C GLN A 122 -28.60 -8.01 -10.97
N ARG A 123 -28.47 -6.81 -11.57
CA ARG A 123 -28.05 -5.61 -10.85
C ARG A 123 -29.22 -5.18 -9.96
N ALA A 124 -28.97 -4.99 -8.67
CA ALA A 124 -29.90 -4.32 -7.76
C ALA A 124 -29.24 -3.01 -7.31
N PHE A 125 -29.64 -1.90 -7.94
CA PHE A 125 -29.57 -0.57 -7.35
C PHE A 125 -30.90 -0.37 -6.61
N TYR A 126 -30.84 -0.01 -5.33
CA TYR A 126 -31.95 0.50 -4.54
C TYR A 126 -31.38 1.48 -3.48
N PRO A 127 -32.18 2.47 -3.01
CA PRO A 127 -31.73 3.85 -3.06
C PRO A 127 -31.47 4.47 -1.68
N GLU A 128 -30.99 5.71 -1.69
CA GLU A 128 -31.09 6.61 -0.55
C GLU A 128 -32.47 7.30 -0.59
N ASP A 129 -33.29 7.05 0.44
CA ASP A 129 -34.40 7.90 0.87
C ASP A 129 -33.86 8.82 2.00
N ASP A 130 -34.34 10.04 2.23
CA ASP A 130 -35.01 11.04 1.38
C ASP A 130 -34.92 12.40 2.13
N ASP A 131 -35.59 13.45 1.62
CA ASP A 131 -35.96 14.75 2.24
C ASP A 131 -35.30 16.00 1.62
N TYR A 132 -35.95 16.61 0.61
CA TYR A 132 -36.95 17.67 0.85
C TYR A 132 -37.60 18.18 -0.46
N PHE A 133 -38.93 18.10 -0.51
CA PHE A 133 -39.95 18.90 -1.26
C PHE A 133 -39.50 20.14 -2.09
N PHE A 134 -40.11 20.57 -3.21
CA PHE A 134 -41.47 20.44 -3.81
C PHE A 134 -41.36 20.94 -5.31
N ALA A 135 -42.32 20.92 -6.26
CA ALA A 135 -43.72 20.45 -6.37
C ALA A 135 -44.17 20.27 -7.86
N ALA A 136 -45.36 19.67 -8.03
CA ALA A 136 -46.37 19.85 -9.10
C ALA A 136 -46.10 19.42 -10.57
N GLY A 137 -46.89 18.46 -11.06
CA GLY A 137 -47.06 18.14 -12.49
C GLY A 137 -47.64 16.73 -12.78
N GLN A 138 -48.98 16.59 -12.80
CA GLN A 138 -49.73 15.34 -13.08
C GLN A 138 -51.03 15.68 -13.85
N PRO A 139 -51.82 14.72 -14.41
CA PRO A 139 -51.47 13.44 -15.05
C PRO A 139 -52.39 13.08 -16.28
N GLY A 140 -52.24 11.87 -16.85
CA GLY A 140 -53.29 11.12 -17.60
C GLY A 140 -52.97 10.79 -19.08
N LEU A 141 -53.41 9.67 -19.67
CA LEU A 141 -54.21 8.53 -19.17
C LEU A 141 -53.97 7.21 -19.99
N HIS A 142 -54.48 6.09 -19.48
CA HIS A 142 -54.49 4.68 -19.97
C HIS A 142 -55.16 4.46 -21.37
N SER A 143 -55.09 3.30 -22.06
CA SER A 143 -55.66 1.99 -21.66
C SER A 143 -55.26 0.77 -22.53
N HIS A 144 -55.55 -0.43 -22.00
CA HIS A 144 -55.34 -1.78 -22.55
C HIS A 144 -56.48 -2.28 -23.48
N THR A 145 -56.27 -3.41 -24.17
CA THR A 145 -57.26 -4.52 -24.27
C THR A 145 -56.61 -5.85 -24.69
N LEU A 146 -57.36 -6.96 -24.60
CA LEU A 146 -56.90 -8.37 -24.57
C LEU A 146 -57.80 -9.26 -25.47
N GLY A 147 -57.30 -10.39 -26.03
CA GLY A 147 -58.17 -11.41 -26.66
C GLY A 147 -57.45 -12.52 -27.47
N THR A 148 -57.90 -13.78 -27.28
CA THR A 148 -57.39 -15.07 -27.84
C THR A 148 -58.57 -15.86 -28.51
N PRO A 149 -58.54 -17.16 -28.92
CA PRO A 149 -57.48 -18.12 -29.38
C PRO A 149 -57.83 -19.07 -30.59
N GLY A 150 -56.83 -19.80 -31.14
CA GLY A 150 -56.95 -21.15 -31.77
C GLY A 150 -57.40 -21.29 -33.24
N ALA A 151 -57.22 -22.40 -34.00
CA ALA A 151 -56.32 -23.58 -33.89
C ALA A 151 -56.34 -24.44 -35.22
N LEU A 152 -55.42 -25.42 -35.35
CA LEU A 152 -55.41 -26.62 -36.25
C LEU A 152 -54.87 -26.56 -37.72
N SER A 153 -54.23 -27.68 -38.12
CA SER A 153 -53.63 -28.06 -39.44
C SER A 153 -54.49 -29.21 -40.09
N PRO A 154 -54.10 -30.05 -41.09
CA PRO A 154 -52.81 -30.29 -41.81
C PRO A 154 -52.90 -30.59 -43.36
N GLY A 155 -51.78 -30.91 -44.03
CA GLY A 155 -51.77 -31.60 -45.35
C GLY A 155 -50.50 -31.45 -46.22
N ASP A 156 -49.82 -32.57 -46.54
CA ASP A 156 -48.68 -32.76 -47.48
C ASP A 156 -49.20 -33.48 -48.77
N PRO A 157 -48.47 -33.96 -49.82
CA PRO A 157 -47.05 -33.81 -50.24
C PRO A 157 -46.78 -33.61 -51.78
N GLY A 158 -45.50 -33.47 -52.20
CA GLY A 158 -44.99 -34.27 -53.36
C GLY A 158 -44.37 -33.64 -54.65
N ARG A 159 -43.02 -33.53 -54.69
CA ARG A 159 -42.08 -34.17 -55.67
C ARG A 159 -42.20 -33.97 -57.22
N ARG A 160 -41.17 -33.39 -57.89
CA ARG A 160 -40.30 -34.03 -58.96
C ARG A 160 -39.29 -33.09 -59.68
N GLU A 161 -38.38 -33.69 -60.47
CA GLU A 161 -37.09 -33.19 -60.98
C GLU A 161 -37.02 -32.91 -62.50
N GLY A 162 -35.91 -32.28 -62.95
CA GLY A 162 -35.36 -32.31 -64.33
C GLY A 162 -35.47 -30.99 -65.12
N ALA A 163 -34.63 -30.65 -66.12
CA ALA A 163 -33.28 -31.10 -66.53
C ALA A 163 -32.67 -30.03 -67.49
N ALA A 164 -31.34 -30.05 -67.76
CA ALA A 164 -30.60 -29.00 -68.51
C ALA A 164 -30.72 -29.09 -70.06
N PRO A 165 -30.11 -28.15 -70.84
CA PRO A 165 -28.75 -28.46 -71.37
C PRO A 165 -27.76 -27.30 -71.66
N ALA A 166 -26.45 -27.63 -71.56
CA ALA A 166 -25.21 -27.26 -72.32
C ALA A 166 -25.12 -25.96 -73.21
N ARG A 167 -23.96 -25.35 -73.55
CA ARG A 167 -22.51 -25.73 -73.76
C ARG A 167 -21.59 -24.51 -73.36
N LEU A 168 -20.24 -24.47 -73.38
CA LEU A 168 -19.19 -25.04 -74.24
C LEU A 168 -17.78 -25.06 -73.56
N ALA A 169 -16.81 -25.72 -74.21
CA ALA A 169 -15.38 -25.98 -73.94
C ALA A 169 -14.50 -24.80 -73.38
N GLN A 170 -13.23 -24.96 -72.92
CA GLN A 170 -12.18 -25.83 -73.47
C GLN A 170 -10.96 -26.13 -72.54
N ARG A 171 -10.27 -27.25 -72.84
CA ARG A 171 -9.10 -27.87 -72.15
C ARG A 171 -7.82 -27.01 -72.10
N ARG A 172 -6.99 -27.18 -71.05
CA ARG A 172 -5.73 -28.00 -71.06
C ARG A 172 -5.02 -28.11 -69.69
N ARG A 173 -4.33 -29.24 -69.45
CA ARG A 173 -3.47 -29.53 -68.28
C ARG A 173 -1.99 -29.30 -68.62
N SER A 174 -1.15 -28.85 -67.67
CA SER A 174 -0.03 -29.69 -67.10
C SER A 174 1.03 -28.97 -66.24
N ARG A 175 1.36 -29.59 -65.08
CA ARG A 175 2.68 -29.72 -64.38
C ARG A 175 3.47 -28.50 -63.80
N LYS A 176 3.67 -28.55 -62.46
CA LYS A 176 4.92 -28.35 -61.64
C LYS A 176 6.09 -27.55 -62.29
N ARG A 177 6.78 -26.56 -61.66
CA ARG A 177 7.37 -26.53 -60.29
C ARG A 177 8.09 -25.17 -60.00
N GLN A 178 8.12 -24.71 -58.75
CA GLN A 178 9.12 -23.82 -58.08
C GLN A 178 9.69 -22.54 -58.77
N ARG A 179 9.48 -21.36 -58.14
CA ARG A 179 10.50 -20.59 -57.37
C ARG A 179 9.93 -19.30 -56.71
N LYS A 180 10.53 -18.88 -55.59
CA LYS A 180 10.46 -17.53 -54.95
C LYS A 180 11.07 -16.47 -55.89
N PRO A 181 10.84 -15.13 -55.78
CA PRO A 181 10.97 -14.36 -54.53
C PRO A 181 10.14 -13.05 -54.40
N GLY A 182 10.45 -12.26 -53.36
CA GLY A 182 10.30 -10.79 -53.37
C GLY A 182 9.01 -10.24 -52.76
N GLY A 183 9.14 -9.38 -51.76
CA GLY A 183 8.02 -8.60 -51.22
C GLY A 183 8.46 -7.18 -50.90
N SER A 184 7.53 -6.22 -51.05
CA SER A 184 7.49 -4.84 -50.53
C SER A 184 6.30 -4.11 -51.19
N PRO A 185 5.74 -3.02 -50.62
CA PRO A 185 5.81 -2.55 -49.24
C PRO A 185 4.43 -2.22 -48.60
N ALA A 186 4.48 -1.91 -47.30
CA ALA A 186 3.63 -1.01 -46.51
C ALA A 186 2.21 -0.63 -46.98
N LEU A 187 1.24 -0.89 -46.09
CA LEU A 187 0.23 0.09 -45.72
C LEU A 187 0.40 0.38 -44.23
N GLU A 188 0.35 1.66 -43.86
CA GLU A 188 0.43 2.14 -42.50
C GLU A 188 -0.94 1.95 -41.83
N ASP A 189 -1.02 1.11 -40.79
CA ASP A 189 -2.13 1.16 -39.83
C ASP A 189 -1.71 2.03 -38.64
N GLY A 190 -2.58 2.98 -38.30
CA GLY A 190 -2.30 4.01 -37.31
C GLY A 190 -2.11 3.48 -35.90
N ASP A 191 -1.11 4.03 -35.21
CA ASP A 191 -0.81 3.78 -33.81
C ASP A 191 -1.89 4.40 -32.89
N ASP A 192 -2.90 3.60 -32.53
CA ASP A 192 -3.72 3.80 -31.32
C ASP A 192 -3.31 2.76 -30.25
N GLY A 193 -2.01 2.70 -29.97
CA GLY A 193 -1.38 1.74 -29.06
C GLY A 193 -1.45 2.12 -27.58
N ASP A 194 -2.21 3.14 -27.19
CA ASP A 194 -1.95 3.89 -25.95
C ASP A 194 -3.04 3.79 -24.86
N ARG A 195 -3.52 2.56 -24.56
CA ARG A 195 -4.41 2.37 -23.39
C ARG A 195 -4.51 1.00 -22.68
N LEU A 196 -3.67 0.00 -22.99
CA LEU A 196 -3.82 -1.34 -22.39
C LEU A 196 -2.51 -2.03 -21.97
N TYR A 197 -1.68 -1.35 -21.18
CA TYR A 197 -0.68 -2.09 -20.38
C TYR A 197 -1.38 -2.93 -19.32
N SER A 198 -1.48 -4.22 -19.62
CA SER A 198 -2.33 -5.17 -18.90
C SER A 198 -1.86 -5.43 -17.47
N SER A 199 -2.84 -5.67 -16.60
CA SER A 199 -2.67 -6.18 -15.23
C SER A 199 -1.67 -7.34 -15.12
N MET A 200 -1.14 -7.57 -13.91
CA MET A 200 -0.12 -8.58 -13.64
C MET A 200 -0.41 -9.92 -14.34
N SER A 201 0.48 -10.32 -15.26
CA SER A 201 0.23 -11.52 -16.06
C SER A 201 0.01 -12.75 -15.17
N ARG A 202 -0.92 -13.64 -15.55
CA ARG A 202 -1.22 -14.85 -14.77
C ARG A 202 0.05 -15.68 -14.51
N ALA A 203 0.98 -15.70 -15.46
CA ALA A 203 2.28 -16.35 -15.31
C ALA A 203 3.16 -15.71 -14.22
N PHE A 204 3.17 -14.38 -14.09
CA PHE A 204 3.84 -13.70 -12.98
C PHE A 204 3.14 -14.00 -11.65
N LEU A 205 1.80 -13.93 -11.61
CA LEU A 205 1.01 -14.20 -10.40
C LEU A 205 1.26 -15.62 -9.85
N HIS A 206 1.23 -16.65 -10.71
CA HIS A 206 1.57 -18.02 -10.32
C HIS A 206 3.01 -18.17 -9.83
N ARG A 207 3.96 -17.40 -10.39
CA ARG A 207 5.35 -17.38 -9.91
C ARG A 207 5.48 -16.67 -8.56
N LEU A 208 4.70 -15.62 -8.31
CA LEU A 208 4.64 -14.91 -7.03
C LEU A 208 4.10 -15.82 -5.92
N TRP A 209 3.00 -16.56 -6.16
CA TRP A 209 2.47 -17.55 -5.22
C TRP A 209 3.45 -18.68 -4.91
N LYS A 210 4.30 -19.07 -5.88
CA LYS A 210 5.39 -20.04 -5.71
C LYS A 210 6.67 -19.46 -5.08
N GLY A 211 6.72 -18.16 -4.78
CA GLY A 211 7.91 -17.51 -4.23
C GLY A 211 9.09 -17.40 -5.22
N ASN A 212 8.84 -17.48 -6.52
CA ASN A 212 9.86 -17.53 -7.58
C ASN A 212 9.75 -16.32 -8.55
N VAL A 213 9.86 -15.12 -7.98
CA VAL A 213 9.91 -13.84 -8.71
C VAL A 213 11.20 -13.07 -8.40
N SER A 214 11.60 -12.19 -9.31
CA SER A 214 12.83 -11.38 -9.29
C SER A 214 12.51 -9.97 -9.82
N SER A 215 13.29 -8.96 -9.46
CA SER A 215 13.19 -7.60 -10.03
C SER A 215 13.20 -7.60 -11.56
N LYS A 216 13.97 -8.52 -12.17
CA LYS A 216 14.07 -8.71 -13.63
C LYS A 216 12.76 -9.08 -14.32
N MET A 217 11.76 -9.52 -13.55
CA MET A 217 10.43 -9.90 -14.07
C MET A 217 9.39 -8.78 -13.94
N LEU A 218 9.72 -7.66 -13.27
CA LEU A 218 8.85 -6.49 -13.19
C LEU A 218 8.73 -5.82 -14.57
N ASN A 219 7.69 -5.00 -14.78
CA ASN A 219 7.61 -4.19 -16.00
C ASN A 219 8.74 -3.13 -16.05
N PRO A 220 9.13 -2.61 -17.23
CA PRO A 220 10.26 -1.69 -17.36
C PRO A 220 10.14 -0.42 -16.50
N ARG A 221 8.92 0.12 -16.31
CA ARG A 221 8.66 1.29 -15.46
C ARG A 221 9.05 1.02 -14.00
N LEU A 222 8.66 -0.13 -13.45
CA LEU A 222 8.99 -0.52 -12.08
C LEU A 222 10.46 -0.92 -11.91
N GLN A 223 11.08 -1.55 -12.94
CA GLN A 223 12.52 -1.79 -12.94
C GLN A 223 13.32 -0.47 -12.88
N LYS A 224 12.93 0.53 -13.68
CA LYS A 224 13.53 1.86 -13.64
C LYS A 224 13.34 2.54 -12.28
N ALA A 225 12.11 2.59 -11.77
CA ALA A 225 11.83 3.19 -10.45
C ALA A 225 12.67 2.54 -9.32
N MET A 226 12.84 1.22 -9.35
CA MET A 226 13.71 0.51 -8.40
C MET A 226 15.18 0.92 -8.53
N GLN A 227 15.69 1.10 -9.76
CA GLN A 227 17.05 1.59 -10.01
C GLN A 227 17.23 3.04 -9.51
N ASP A 228 16.23 3.90 -9.72
CA ASP A 228 16.25 5.30 -9.27
C ASP A 228 16.29 5.41 -7.73
N TYR A 229 15.54 4.58 -7.00
CA TYR A 229 15.67 4.53 -5.53
C TYR A 229 16.99 3.92 -5.05
N LEU A 230 17.52 2.92 -5.76
CA LEU A 230 18.83 2.32 -5.46
C LEU A 230 19.98 3.31 -5.64
N SER A 231 19.92 4.18 -6.65
CA SER A 231 20.93 5.22 -6.89
C SER A 231 20.78 6.38 -5.90
N ALA A 232 19.55 6.83 -5.62
CA ALA A 232 19.30 7.94 -4.71
C ALA A 232 19.71 7.66 -3.25
N ASN A 233 19.47 6.43 -2.75
CA ASN A 233 19.81 6.01 -1.37
C ASN A 233 19.49 7.06 -0.29
N LYS A 234 18.28 7.64 -0.35
CA LYS A 234 17.81 8.79 0.46
C LYS A 234 18.14 8.67 1.95
N HIS A 235 18.05 7.46 2.51
CA HIS A 235 18.19 7.19 3.94
C HIS A 235 19.62 6.83 4.38
N GLY A 236 20.59 6.83 3.46
CA GLY A 236 21.99 6.53 3.74
C GLY A 236 22.23 5.06 4.13
N VAL A 237 21.47 4.13 3.55
CA VAL A 237 21.54 2.70 3.85
C VAL A 237 22.92 2.15 3.50
N ARG A 238 23.53 1.48 4.47
CA ARG A 238 24.86 0.84 4.37
C ARG A 238 24.81 -0.56 4.96
N PHE A 239 24.14 -1.46 4.26
CA PHE A 239 24.01 -2.86 4.65
C PHE A 239 25.37 -3.57 4.68
N ARG A 240 25.68 -4.22 5.80
CA ARG A 240 26.93 -4.98 6.02
C ARG A 240 26.71 -6.49 6.23
N GLY A 241 25.46 -6.95 6.22
CA GLY A 241 25.13 -8.37 6.37
C GLY A 241 25.47 -9.20 5.14
N ARG A 242 25.36 -10.53 5.26
CA ARG A 242 25.46 -11.44 4.12
C ARG A 242 24.11 -11.50 3.39
N ARG A 243 24.13 -11.38 2.07
CA ARG A 243 22.98 -11.66 1.19
C ARG A 243 22.98 -13.14 0.85
N ALA A 244 22.11 -13.92 1.48
CA ALA A 244 22.09 -15.38 1.34
C ALA A 244 20.99 -15.86 0.37
N ALA A 245 21.10 -17.13 -0.06
CA ALA A 245 19.88 -17.86 -0.42
C ALA A 245 19.04 -17.98 0.85
N GLY A 246 17.77 -17.57 0.77
CA GLY A 246 16.97 -17.29 1.96
C GLY A 246 16.80 -18.49 2.90
N LEU A 247 16.77 -18.21 4.20
CA LEU A 247 16.52 -19.18 5.26
C LEU A 247 15.23 -19.98 5.00
N SER A 248 15.20 -21.24 5.44
CA SER A 248 13.97 -22.05 5.44
C SER A 248 12.88 -21.40 6.31
N ARG A 249 11.62 -21.80 6.15
CA ARG A 249 10.49 -21.25 6.93
C ARG A 249 10.75 -21.32 8.44
N ALA A 250 11.26 -22.43 8.94
CA ALA A 250 11.54 -22.62 10.37
C ALA A 250 12.70 -21.73 10.87
N GLU A 251 13.81 -21.69 10.13
CA GLU A 251 14.95 -20.83 10.46
C GLU A 251 14.58 -19.34 10.41
N LEU A 252 13.81 -18.93 9.40
CA LEU A 252 13.33 -17.56 9.27
C LEU A 252 12.39 -17.17 10.42
N LEU A 253 11.43 -18.03 10.79
CA LEU A 253 10.58 -17.82 11.96
C LEU A 253 11.40 -17.68 13.25
N CYS A 254 12.48 -18.44 13.40
CA CYS A 254 13.38 -18.33 14.56
C CYS A 254 14.28 -17.08 14.53
N ALA A 255 14.74 -16.66 13.36
CA ALA A 255 15.42 -15.37 13.17
C ALA A 255 14.47 -14.21 13.52
N LEU A 256 13.20 -14.29 13.10
CA LEU A 256 12.17 -13.31 13.45
C LEU A 256 11.91 -13.31 14.97
N ARG A 257 11.60 -14.46 15.59
CA ARG A 257 11.33 -14.57 17.04
C ARG A 257 12.47 -14.02 17.90
N SER A 258 13.72 -14.26 17.52
CA SER A 258 14.89 -13.85 18.30
C SER A 258 15.24 -12.36 18.14
N ARG A 259 15.07 -11.81 16.93
CA ARG A 259 15.49 -10.44 16.59
C ARG A 259 14.36 -9.41 16.70
N VAL A 260 13.18 -9.72 16.17
CA VAL A 260 12.06 -8.79 16.03
C VAL A 260 11.48 -8.48 17.41
N ARG A 261 11.83 -7.31 17.92
CA ARG A 261 11.26 -6.74 19.15
C ARG A 261 10.56 -5.44 18.79
N VAL A 262 9.23 -5.46 18.76
CA VAL A 262 8.42 -4.26 18.49
C VAL A 262 8.80 -3.19 19.51
N ARG A 263 9.32 -2.08 18.99
CA ARG A 263 9.84 -0.97 19.79
C ARG A 263 9.17 0.32 19.35
N THR A 264 8.60 1.02 20.33
CA THR A 264 8.05 2.36 20.19
C THR A 264 8.97 3.36 20.88
N LEU A 265 8.75 4.66 20.68
CA LEU A 265 9.31 5.67 21.57
C LEU A 265 8.71 5.50 22.98
N ASP A 266 9.57 5.52 24.00
CA ASP A 266 9.22 5.42 25.42
C ASP A 266 9.47 6.72 26.20
N GLY A 267 9.93 7.77 25.50
CA GLY A 267 10.26 9.07 26.06
C GLY A 267 11.53 9.10 26.93
N LYS A 268 12.32 8.02 27.00
CA LYS A 268 13.52 7.93 27.86
C LYS A 268 14.83 8.17 27.12
N GLU A 269 14.88 7.95 25.81
CA GLU A 269 16.03 8.29 24.97
C GLU A 269 16.02 9.77 24.54
N ALA A 270 17.20 10.38 24.45
CA ALA A 270 17.36 11.72 23.89
C ALA A 270 17.02 11.74 22.37
N PRO A 271 16.40 12.81 21.84
CA PRO A 271 16.08 14.07 22.52
C PRO A 271 14.79 14.03 23.36
N PHE A 272 13.96 13.00 23.20
CA PHE A 272 12.60 12.92 23.77
C PHE A 272 12.57 13.01 25.31
N SER A 273 13.59 12.49 26.00
CA SER A 273 13.72 12.63 27.45
C SER A 273 13.90 14.08 27.93
N ALA A 274 14.74 14.86 27.25
CA ALA A 274 14.89 16.29 27.54
C ALA A 274 13.63 17.11 27.22
N LEU A 275 12.80 16.60 26.30
CA LEU A 275 11.50 17.18 25.92
C LEU A 275 10.35 16.71 26.82
N GLY A 276 10.61 15.93 27.88
CA GLY A 276 9.59 15.47 28.83
C GLY A 276 8.61 14.40 28.29
N TRP A 277 8.92 13.76 27.16
CA TRP A 277 8.00 12.86 26.46
C TRP A 277 7.57 11.63 27.25
N GLN A 278 8.28 11.25 28.32
CA GLN A 278 7.89 10.16 29.20
C GLN A 278 6.48 10.33 29.80
N LYS A 279 5.99 11.57 29.96
CA LYS A 279 4.62 11.86 30.40
C LYS A 279 3.57 11.85 29.27
N LEU A 280 4.03 11.91 28.02
CA LEU A 280 3.18 12.06 26.83
C LEU A 280 2.87 10.70 26.18
N VAL A 281 3.88 9.84 26.06
CA VAL A 281 3.75 8.50 25.44
C VAL A 281 2.91 7.56 26.32
N PRO A 282 2.27 6.51 25.77
CA PRO A 282 1.55 5.54 26.56
C PRO A 282 2.48 4.80 27.54
N ALA A 283 2.06 4.67 28.81
CA ALA A 283 2.85 4.03 29.86
C ALA A 283 3.06 2.51 29.64
N VAL A 284 2.07 1.84 29.03
CA VAL A 284 2.15 0.42 28.67
C VAL A 284 2.72 0.30 27.25
N PRO A 285 3.83 -0.44 27.03
CA PRO A 285 4.37 -0.68 25.68
C PRO A 285 3.37 -1.42 24.78
N LEU A 286 3.38 -1.10 23.48
CA LEU A 286 2.49 -1.71 22.47
C LEU A 286 2.48 -3.26 22.52
N SER A 287 3.65 -3.89 22.65
CA SER A 287 3.81 -5.34 22.74
C SER A 287 3.28 -5.98 24.03
N GLN A 288 2.92 -5.17 25.02
CA GLN A 288 2.41 -5.57 26.34
C GLN A 288 0.92 -5.24 26.54
N LEU A 289 0.25 -4.55 25.60
CA LEU A 289 -1.20 -4.26 25.68
C LEU A 289 -2.06 -5.53 25.84
N HIS A 290 -1.64 -6.63 25.21
CA HIS A 290 -2.23 -7.95 25.39
C HIS A 290 -1.16 -8.89 25.98
N PRO A 291 -0.98 -8.90 27.32
CA PRO A 291 0.09 -9.67 27.94
C PRO A 291 -0.13 -11.18 27.78
N ARG A 292 -1.38 -11.64 27.83
CA ARG A 292 -1.80 -13.02 27.52
C ARG A 292 -1.76 -13.37 26.02
N GLY A 293 -1.58 -12.37 25.15
CA GLY A 293 -1.74 -12.50 23.71
C GLY A 293 -3.21 -12.57 23.26
N LEU A 294 -3.43 -12.38 21.96
CA LEU A 294 -4.70 -12.63 21.27
C LEU A 294 -4.61 -13.98 20.56
N ARG A 295 -5.73 -14.67 20.29
CA ARG A 295 -5.70 -15.97 19.60
C ARG A 295 -5.49 -15.77 18.11
N SER A 296 -6.44 -15.09 17.46
CA SER A 296 -6.42 -14.82 16.01
C SER A 296 -6.54 -13.34 15.72
N CYS A 297 -5.77 -12.87 14.72
CA CYS A 297 -5.76 -11.47 14.31
C CYS A 297 -5.79 -11.34 12.79
N ALA A 298 -6.62 -10.42 12.27
CA ALA A 298 -6.62 -10.09 10.85
C ALA A 298 -5.73 -8.86 10.56
N VAL A 299 -5.03 -8.89 9.43
CA VAL A 299 -4.32 -7.75 8.85
C VAL A 299 -4.89 -7.51 7.46
N VAL A 300 -5.62 -6.41 7.30
CA VAL A 300 -6.42 -6.13 6.10
C VAL A 300 -5.72 -5.08 5.26
N MET A 301 -5.17 -5.48 4.12
CA MET A 301 -4.47 -4.54 3.22
C MET A 301 -5.44 -3.61 2.52
N SER A 302 -4.95 -2.42 2.16
CA SER A 302 -5.73 -1.42 1.42
C SER A 302 -5.98 -1.78 -0.05
N ALA A 303 -5.40 -2.86 -0.57
CA ALA A 303 -5.34 -3.18 -2.00
C ALA A 303 -6.72 -3.31 -2.67
N GLY A 304 -6.87 -2.82 -3.91
CA GLY A 304 -8.14 -2.91 -4.66
C GLY A 304 -8.62 -4.34 -4.94
N ALA A 305 -7.74 -5.34 -4.87
CA ALA A 305 -8.05 -6.76 -5.05
C ALA A 305 -9.00 -7.35 -3.99
N ILE A 306 -9.23 -6.64 -2.88
CA ILE A 306 -10.18 -7.06 -1.83
C ILE A 306 -11.65 -6.83 -2.22
N LEU A 307 -11.93 -6.01 -3.23
CA LEU A 307 -13.30 -5.75 -3.69
C LEU A 307 -13.96 -7.01 -4.28
N ASN A 308 -15.25 -7.19 -4.01
CA ASN A 308 -16.04 -8.37 -4.37
C ASN A 308 -15.45 -9.70 -3.84
N SER A 309 -14.76 -9.66 -2.70
CA SER A 309 -14.21 -10.85 -2.02
C SER A 309 -15.17 -11.48 -1.02
N SER A 310 -16.13 -10.70 -0.49
CA SER A 310 -17.04 -11.10 0.60
C SER A 310 -16.32 -11.60 1.86
N LEU A 311 -15.11 -11.10 2.14
CA LEU A 311 -14.28 -11.52 3.27
C LEU A 311 -14.63 -10.84 4.61
N GLY A 312 -15.59 -9.91 4.62
CA GLY A 312 -15.83 -9.05 5.78
C GLY A 312 -16.20 -9.77 7.07
N GLU A 313 -17.07 -10.78 6.97
CA GLU A 313 -17.46 -11.63 8.12
C GLU A 313 -16.28 -12.46 8.63
N GLU A 314 -15.47 -13.04 7.72
CA GLU A 314 -14.27 -13.78 8.09
C GLU A 314 -13.26 -12.86 8.81
N ILE A 315 -13.05 -11.64 8.30
CA ILE A 315 -12.19 -10.62 8.92
C ILE A 315 -12.71 -10.27 10.33
N ASP A 316 -14.00 -9.98 10.46
CA ASP A 316 -14.60 -9.55 11.72
C ASP A 316 -14.71 -10.68 12.76
N SER A 317 -14.57 -11.95 12.37
CA SER A 317 -14.48 -13.09 13.30
C SER A 317 -13.22 -13.10 14.20
N HIS A 318 -12.20 -12.31 13.87
CA HIS A 318 -10.91 -12.29 14.59
C HIS A 318 -10.99 -11.49 15.91
N ASP A 319 -10.13 -11.84 16.88
CA ASP A 319 -10.06 -11.12 18.16
C ASP A 319 -9.65 -9.65 17.96
N ALA A 320 -8.76 -9.38 17.00
CA ALA A 320 -8.38 -8.01 16.60
C ALA A 320 -8.13 -7.86 15.09
N VAL A 321 -8.36 -6.65 14.58
CA VAL A 321 -8.13 -6.29 13.17
C VAL A 321 -7.17 -5.10 13.07
N LEU A 322 -6.12 -5.23 12.26
CA LEU A 322 -5.21 -4.15 11.91
C LEU A 322 -5.52 -3.60 10.51
N ARG A 323 -5.63 -2.27 10.40
CA ARG A 323 -5.82 -1.50 9.16
C ARG A 323 -4.75 -0.42 8.98
N PHE A 324 -4.68 0.15 7.77
CA PHE A 324 -3.62 1.06 7.35
C PHE A 324 -4.15 2.44 6.98
N ASN A 325 -3.43 3.49 7.36
CA ASN A 325 -3.62 4.87 6.89
C ASN A 325 -5.11 5.28 6.95
N SER A 326 -5.64 5.87 5.88
CA SER A 326 -7.02 6.35 5.76
C SER A 326 -8.03 5.29 5.32
N ALA A 327 -7.65 4.00 5.27
CA ALA A 327 -8.50 2.94 4.70
C ALA A 327 -9.82 2.76 5.50
N PRO A 328 -11.00 3.04 4.91
CA PRO A 328 -12.28 3.08 5.60
C PRO A 328 -12.95 1.70 5.66
N THR A 329 -13.90 1.51 6.57
CA THR A 329 -14.80 0.35 6.58
C THR A 329 -16.16 0.68 5.95
N ARG A 330 -16.67 1.90 6.19
CA ARG A 330 -17.98 2.35 5.69
C ARG A 330 -18.09 2.25 4.17
N GLY A 331 -19.12 1.55 3.68
CA GLY A 331 -19.36 1.30 2.26
C GLY A 331 -18.58 0.11 1.67
N TYR A 332 -17.78 -0.58 2.48
CA TYR A 332 -16.93 -1.71 2.09
C TYR A 332 -17.07 -2.92 3.02
N GLU A 333 -17.98 -2.87 4.00
CA GLU A 333 -18.08 -3.80 5.13
C GLU A 333 -18.18 -5.26 4.69
N LYS A 334 -18.90 -5.54 3.60
CA LYS A 334 -19.01 -6.88 3.01
C LYS A 334 -17.66 -7.49 2.61
N ASP A 335 -16.74 -6.67 2.10
CA ASP A 335 -15.44 -7.11 1.61
C ASP A 335 -14.32 -6.96 2.64
N VAL A 336 -14.37 -5.92 3.48
CA VAL A 336 -13.26 -5.56 4.38
C VAL A 336 -13.61 -5.69 5.86
N GLY A 337 -14.87 -5.96 6.23
CA GLY A 337 -15.34 -5.99 7.61
C GLY A 337 -15.49 -4.60 8.23
N ASN A 338 -16.14 -4.50 9.38
CA ASN A 338 -16.34 -3.24 10.11
C ASN A 338 -15.38 -3.08 11.30
N LYS A 339 -14.83 -4.16 11.86
CA LYS A 339 -13.95 -4.11 13.04
C LYS A 339 -12.63 -3.41 12.72
N THR A 340 -12.18 -2.52 13.59
CA THR A 340 -10.81 -1.97 13.59
C THR A 340 -10.33 -1.89 15.03
N THR A 341 -9.19 -2.53 15.34
CA THR A 341 -8.61 -2.55 16.69
C THR A 341 -7.31 -1.75 16.72
N VAL A 342 -6.48 -1.94 15.70
CA VAL A 342 -5.20 -1.24 15.52
C VAL A 342 -5.21 -0.54 14.16
N ARG A 343 -4.77 0.72 14.11
CA ARG A 343 -4.55 1.44 12.86
C ARG A 343 -3.11 1.96 12.83
N ILE A 344 -2.31 1.41 11.92
CA ILE A 344 -0.98 1.93 11.64
C ILE A 344 -1.08 3.03 10.58
N ILE A 345 -0.43 4.16 10.84
CA ILE A 345 -0.45 5.34 9.97
C ILE A 345 1.00 5.76 9.67
N ASN A 346 1.29 6.10 8.42
CA ASN A 346 2.54 6.79 8.10
C ASN A 346 2.44 8.28 8.52
N SER A 347 3.58 8.95 8.57
CA SER A 347 3.70 10.35 8.98
C SER A 347 2.94 11.33 8.08
N GLN A 348 2.74 10.99 6.80
CA GLN A 348 1.96 11.81 5.87
C GLN A 348 0.49 11.97 6.29
N ILE A 349 -0.09 10.94 6.94
CA ILE A 349 -1.45 11.00 7.49
C ILE A 349 -1.59 12.10 8.55
N LEU A 350 -0.56 12.31 9.36
CA LEU A 350 -0.57 13.35 10.40
C LEU A 350 -0.35 14.76 9.84
N THR A 351 0.37 14.90 8.72
CA THR A 351 0.77 16.21 8.18
C THR A 351 -0.10 16.75 7.05
N ASN A 352 -0.74 15.88 6.26
CA ASN A 352 -1.54 16.29 5.12
C ASN A 352 -2.99 16.56 5.56
N PRO A 353 -3.49 17.81 5.49
CA PRO A 353 -4.82 18.18 6.00
C PRO A 353 -5.96 17.41 5.31
N ASN A 354 -5.76 16.95 4.07
CA ASN A 354 -6.75 16.19 3.31
C ASN A 354 -7.10 14.82 3.94
N HIS A 355 -6.35 14.35 4.92
CA HIS A 355 -6.67 13.13 5.67
C HIS A 355 -7.50 13.39 6.93
N HIS A 356 -7.75 14.65 7.29
CA HIS A 356 -8.58 15.08 8.42
C HIS A 356 -8.28 14.31 9.72
N PHE A 357 -6.99 14.10 10.02
CA PHE A 357 -6.54 13.19 11.09
C PHE A 357 -7.14 13.50 12.47
N ILE A 358 -7.31 14.78 12.79
CA ILE A 358 -7.85 15.25 14.08
C ILE A 358 -9.35 14.93 14.22
N ASP A 359 -10.12 15.10 13.15
CA ASP A 359 -11.58 15.15 13.21
C ASP A 359 -12.23 13.83 12.75
N SER A 360 -11.59 13.11 11.84
CA SER A 360 -12.09 11.87 11.26
C SER A 360 -12.31 10.76 12.29
N SER A 361 -13.45 10.09 12.22
CA SER A 361 -13.80 8.95 13.06
C SER A 361 -12.86 7.74 12.86
N LEU A 362 -12.17 7.65 11.70
CA LEU A 362 -11.23 6.56 11.38
C LEU A 362 -10.06 6.43 12.37
N TYR A 363 -9.71 7.52 13.05
CA TYR A 363 -8.59 7.59 13.99
C TYR A 363 -9.04 7.67 15.45
N LYS A 364 -10.33 7.61 15.74
CA LYS A 364 -10.89 7.66 17.11
C LYS A 364 -11.18 6.24 17.60
N ASN A 365 -11.14 6.03 18.92
CA ASN A 365 -11.47 4.77 19.60
C ASN A 365 -10.69 3.51 19.12
N VAL A 366 -9.50 3.70 18.54
CA VAL A 366 -8.59 2.61 18.09
C VAL A 366 -7.19 2.80 18.64
N ILE A 367 -6.39 1.73 18.70
CA ILE A 367 -4.96 1.83 18.99
C ILE A 367 -4.25 2.41 17.76
N LEU A 368 -3.67 3.60 17.90
CA LEU A 368 -2.92 4.25 16.82
C LEU A 368 -1.42 3.93 16.90
N VAL A 369 -0.82 3.69 15.73
CA VAL A 369 0.63 3.46 15.61
C VAL A 369 1.17 4.30 14.45
N ALA A 370 1.80 5.43 14.76
CA ALA A 370 2.48 6.27 13.76
C ALA A 370 3.89 5.77 13.46
N TRP A 371 4.36 6.02 12.23
CA TRP A 371 5.75 5.80 11.85
C TRP A 371 6.22 6.77 10.76
N ASP A 372 7.52 7.05 10.71
CA ASP A 372 8.17 7.96 9.76
C ASP A 372 9.48 7.35 9.21
N PRO A 373 9.81 7.55 7.92
CA PRO A 373 11.11 7.21 7.35
C PRO A 373 12.29 8.00 7.98
N ALA A 374 12.89 7.43 9.02
CA ALA A 374 14.11 7.96 9.64
C ALA A 374 15.40 7.48 8.92
N PRO A 375 16.54 8.18 9.06
CA PRO A 375 17.82 7.72 8.53
C PRO A 375 18.22 6.32 9.01
N TYR A 376 18.95 5.56 8.19
CA TYR A 376 19.39 4.18 8.49
C TYR A 376 20.24 4.04 9.75
N SER A 377 20.95 5.11 10.14
CA SER A 377 21.69 5.18 11.42
C SER A 377 20.79 5.15 12.67
N ALA A 378 19.47 5.31 12.49
CA ALA A 378 18.47 5.39 13.55
C ALA A 378 18.79 6.43 14.64
N ASN A 379 19.49 7.51 14.26
CA ASN A 379 19.84 8.62 15.15
C ASN A 379 18.60 9.49 15.44
N LEU A 380 18.07 9.37 16.67
CA LEU A 380 16.87 10.06 17.11
C LEU A 380 17.00 11.59 17.12
N ASN A 381 18.20 12.15 17.34
CA ASN A 381 18.40 13.60 17.32
C ASN A 381 18.34 14.15 15.89
N LEU A 382 18.94 13.44 14.94
CA LEU A 382 18.87 13.81 13.52
C LEU A 382 17.44 13.67 13.00
N TRP A 383 16.77 12.55 13.31
CA TRP A 383 15.39 12.30 12.91
C TRP A 383 14.39 13.29 13.54
N TYR A 384 14.56 13.67 14.82
CA TYR A 384 13.69 14.69 15.43
C TYR A 384 13.84 16.06 14.77
N LYS A 385 15.07 16.44 14.37
CA LYS A 385 15.33 17.72 13.69
C LYS A 385 14.90 17.72 12.21
N LYS A 386 14.97 16.57 11.54
CA LYS A 386 14.64 16.41 10.11
C LYS A 386 13.93 15.06 9.88
N PRO A 387 12.64 14.94 10.27
CA PRO A 387 11.80 13.80 9.89
C PRO A 387 11.45 13.88 8.40
N ASP A 388 10.93 12.80 7.81
CA ASP A 388 10.47 12.85 6.42
C ASP A 388 9.18 13.69 6.32
N TYR A 389 8.29 13.55 7.30
CA TYR A 389 7.15 14.43 7.55
C TYR A 389 7.04 14.71 9.06
N ASN A 390 6.67 15.94 9.45
CA ASN A 390 6.54 16.33 10.87
C ASN A 390 5.36 15.63 11.58
N LEU A 391 5.57 14.39 11.99
CA LEU A 391 4.64 13.64 12.84
C LEU A 391 4.63 14.09 14.31
N PHE A 392 5.66 14.82 14.78
CA PHE A 392 5.83 15.09 16.21
C PHE A 392 4.83 16.13 16.72
N THR A 393 4.64 17.25 16.00
CA THR A 393 3.69 18.29 16.42
C THR A 393 2.24 17.78 16.48
N PRO A 394 1.70 17.10 15.44
CA PRO A 394 0.34 16.54 15.50
C PRO A 394 0.21 15.43 16.55
N TYR A 395 1.26 14.61 16.77
CA TYR A 395 1.27 13.60 17.82
C TYR A 395 1.10 14.20 19.22
N VAL A 396 1.86 15.26 19.54
CA VAL A 396 1.77 15.96 20.83
C VAL A 396 0.35 16.52 21.03
N GLN A 397 -0.19 17.21 20.02
CA GLN A 397 -1.55 17.78 20.06
C GLN A 397 -2.62 16.69 20.26
N HIS A 398 -2.50 15.55 19.55
CA HIS A 398 -3.44 14.44 19.70
C HIS A 398 -3.38 13.80 21.08
N ARG A 399 -2.17 13.57 21.61
CA ARG A 399 -1.98 12.98 22.96
C ARG A 399 -2.47 13.90 24.08
N GLN A 400 -2.36 15.22 23.91
CA GLN A 400 -2.92 16.20 24.84
C GLN A 400 -4.46 16.20 24.83
N ARG A 401 -5.09 16.11 23.65
CA ARG A 401 -6.56 16.07 23.49
C ARG A 401 -7.18 14.72 23.87
N ASN A 402 -6.47 13.63 23.60
CA ASN A 402 -6.96 12.25 23.76
C ASN A 402 -6.02 11.42 24.66
N PRO A 403 -5.81 11.80 25.94
CA PRO A 403 -4.82 11.18 26.81
C PRO A 403 -5.05 9.68 27.04
N ASN A 404 -6.31 9.24 27.01
CA ASN A 404 -6.72 7.85 27.23
C ASN A 404 -6.59 6.95 25.98
N GLN A 405 -6.48 7.53 24.78
CA GLN A 405 -6.34 6.74 23.55
C GLN A 405 -4.88 6.27 23.36
N PRO A 406 -4.60 4.96 23.27
CA PRO A 406 -3.24 4.47 23.02
C PRO A 406 -2.75 4.93 21.64
N PHE A 407 -1.72 5.79 21.63
CA PHE A 407 -1.09 6.28 20.41
C PHE A 407 0.43 6.22 20.54
N TYR A 408 1.05 5.38 19.73
CA TYR A 408 2.48 5.10 19.73
C TYR A 408 3.16 5.70 18.49
N ILE A 409 4.47 6.00 18.61
CA ILE A 409 5.35 6.18 17.45
C ILE A 409 6.34 5.02 17.42
N LEU A 410 6.50 4.37 16.27
CA LEU A 410 7.50 3.32 16.08
C LEU A 410 8.93 3.88 16.14
N HIS A 411 9.82 3.16 16.81
CA HIS A 411 11.22 3.56 16.93
C HIS A 411 11.98 3.15 15.64
N PRO A 412 12.76 4.05 14.99
CA PRO A 412 13.53 3.78 13.76
C PRO A 412 14.32 2.46 13.70
N LYS A 413 15.06 2.09 14.77
CA LYS A 413 15.74 0.78 14.91
C LYS A 413 14.86 -0.43 14.60
N PHE A 414 13.57 -0.43 14.93
CA PHE A 414 12.66 -1.53 14.62
C PHE A 414 12.39 -1.62 13.12
N ILE A 415 12.12 -0.49 12.47
CA ILE A 415 11.83 -0.39 11.04
C ILE A 415 13.04 -0.85 10.20
N TRP A 416 14.24 -0.38 10.53
CA TRP A 416 15.46 -0.79 9.82
C TRP A 416 15.91 -2.22 10.15
N GLN A 417 15.62 -2.74 11.35
CA GLN A 417 15.82 -4.16 11.65
C GLN A 417 14.95 -5.06 10.75
N LEU A 418 13.71 -4.66 10.45
CA LEU A 418 12.88 -5.38 9.49
C LEU A 418 13.46 -5.31 8.07
N TRP A 419 14.00 -4.16 7.67
CA TRP A 419 14.69 -4.00 6.38
C TRP A 419 15.92 -4.92 6.25
N ASP A 420 16.75 -4.99 7.29
CA ASP A 420 17.93 -5.88 7.33
C ASP A 420 17.52 -7.34 7.12
N ILE A 421 16.45 -7.79 7.78
CA ILE A 421 15.94 -9.17 7.64
C ILE A 421 15.46 -9.44 6.20
N ILE A 422 14.89 -8.44 5.51
CA ILE A 422 14.54 -8.56 4.10
C ILE A 422 15.79 -8.68 3.22
N GLN A 423 16.78 -7.83 3.44
CA GLN A 423 17.99 -7.82 2.61
C GLN A 423 18.88 -9.06 2.86
N GLU A 424 18.99 -9.56 4.08
CA GLU A 424 19.73 -10.80 4.39
C GLU A 424 19.17 -12.03 3.67
N ASN A 425 17.84 -12.10 3.55
CA ASN A 425 17.12 -13.20 2.93
C ASN A 425 16.89 -13.03 1.41
N THR A 426 17.51 -12.00 0.81
CA THR A 426 17.36 -11.63 -0.60
C THR A 426 18.73 -11.50 -1.26
N LYS A 427 18.95 -12.22 -2.38
CA LYS A 427 20.21 -12.15 -3.14
C LYS A 427 20.41 -10.79 -3.84
N GLU A 428 19.33 -10.26 -4.39
CA GLU A 428 19.27 -8.97 -5.07
C GLU A 428 19.46 -7.80 -4.07
N LYS A 429 19.94 -6.64 -4.55
CA LYS A 429 19.89 -5.42 -3.74
C LYS A 429 18.44 -4.92 -3.73
N ILE A 430 17.86 -4.74 -2.56
CA ILE A 430 16.50 -4.22 -2.41
C ILE A 430 16.52 -2.68 -2.32
N GLN A 431 15.38 -2.03 -2.54
CA GLN A 431 15.24 -0.58 -2.39
C GLN A 431 15.74 -0.13 -1.01
N PRO A 432 16.61 0.91 -0.92
CA PRO A 432 17.17 1.41 0.33
C PRO A 432 16.20 2.34 1.08
N ASN A 433 14.93 1.94 1.09
CA ASN A 433 13.80 2.63 1.69
C ASN A 433 13.16 1.69 2.74
N PRO A 434 12.51 2.22 3.79
CA PRO A 434 11.92 1.39 4.83
C PRO A 434 10.85 0.43 4.28
N PRO A 435 10.58 -0.70 4.95
CA PRO A 435 9.52 -1.63 4.56
C PRO A 435 8.15 -0.95 4.52
N SER A 436 7.21 -1.53 3.77
CA SER A 436 5.84 -1.00 3.72
C SER A 436 5.16 -1.04 5.09
N SER A 437 4.17 -0.15 5.30
CA SER A 437 3.28 -0.21 6.46
C SER A 437 2.68 -1.61 6.63
N GLY A 438 2.37 -2.29 5.52
CA GLY A 438 1.86 -3.67 5.49
C GLY A 438 2.78 -4.66 6.20
N PHE A 439 4.06 -4.71 5.82
CA PHE A 439 5.03 -5.61 6.45
C PHE A 439 5.26 -5.26 7.92
N ILE A 440 5.37 -3.97 8.24
CA ILE A 440 5.50 -3.48 9.62
C ILE A 440 4.29 -3.94 10.47
N GLY A 441 3.07 -3.79 9.96
CA GLY A 441 1.83 -4.21 10.61
C GLY A 441 1.75 -5.72 10.84
N ILE A 442 2.17 -6.53 9.86
CA ILE A 442 2.26 -7.99 10.00
C ILE A 442 3.14 -8.37 11.19
N LEU A 443 4.36 -7.82 11.29
CA LEU A 443 5.29 -8.15 12.39
C LEU A 443 4.83 -7.61 13.75
N ILE A 444 4.07 -6.52 13.78
CA ILE A 444 3.40 -6.06 15.02
C ILE A 444 2.38 -7.10 15.48
N MET A 445 1.45 -7.51 14.61
CA MET A 445 0.42 -8.49 15.00
C MET A 445 1.01 -9.86 15.34
N MET A 446 2.04 -10.32 14.62
CA MET A 446 2.75 -11.57 14.95
C MET A 446 3.42 -11.52 16.34
N SER A 447 3.69 -10.35 16.90
CA SER A 447 4.24 -10.23 18.27
C SER A 447 3.17 -10.28 19.38
N MET A 448 1.90 -10.03 19.02
CA MET A 448 0.76 -9.84 19.94
C MET A 448 -0.27 -10.97 19.85
N CYS A 449 -0.30 -11.72 18.74
CA CYS A 449 -1.30 -12.75 18.45
C CYS A 449 -0.64 -14.13 18.29
N SER A 450 -1.38 -15.21 18.56
CA SER A 450 -0.95 -16.60 18.34
C SER A 450 -1.00 -17.00 16.87
N GLU A 451 -1.94 -16.44 16.11
CA GLU A 451 -2.08 -16.61 14.67
C GLU A 451 -2.50 -15.30 14.00
N VAL A 452 -1.97 -15.04 12.80
CA VAL A 452 -2.23 -13.82 12.03
C VAL A 452 -2.66 -14.18 10.61
N HIS A 453 -3.87 -13.78 10.23
CA HIS A 453 -4.40 -13.91 8.88
C HIS A 453 -4.17 -12.58 8.14
N VAL A 454 -3.50 -12.63 6.99
CA VAL A 454 -3.17 -11.43 6.21
C VAL A 454 -3.88 -11.50 4.87
N TYR A 455 -4.72 -10.50 4.59
CA TYR A 455 -5.62 -10.46 3.44
C TYR A 455 -5.13 -9.49 2.35
N GLU A 456 -5.07 -9.98 1.11
CA GLU A 456 -4.65 -9.27 -0.11
C GLU A 456 -3.28 -8.58 -0.04
N TYR A 457 -2.41 -9.07 0.85
CA TYR A 457 -1.00 -8.68 0.82
C TYR A 457 -0.25 -9.40 -0.31
N ILE A 458 -0.44 -10.71 -0.44
CA ILE A 458 -0.11 -11.41 -1.69
C ILE A 458 -1.43 -11.49 -2.46
N PRO A 459 -1.51 -10.94 -3.68
CA PRO A 459 -2.78 -10.77 -4.37
C PRO A 459 -3.41 -12.13 -4.73
N SER A 460 -4.74 -12.20 -4.63
CA SER A 460 -5.54 -13.33 -5.11
C SER A 460 -5.68 -13.35 -6.64
N ILE A 461 -6.52 -14.27 -7.16
CA ILE A 461 -7.02 -14.22 -8.55
C ILE A 461 -7.68 -12.87 -8.93
N ARG A 462 -8.13 -12.07 -7.95
CA ARG A 462 -8.66 -10.70 -8.14
C ARG A 462 -7.57 -9.63 -8.27
N GLN A 463 -6.32 -10.01 -8.57
CA GLN A 463 -5.24 -9.05 -8.80
C GLN A 463 -5.69 -7.95 -9.77
N THR A 464 -5.34 -6.71 -9.45
CA THR A 464 -5.74 -5.52 -10.18
C THR A 464 -4.67 -4.46 -10.02
N GLU A 465 -4.64 -3.50 -10.94
CA GLU A 465 -3.83 -2.29 -10.79
C GLU A 465 -4.50 -1.24 -9.91
N LEU A 466 -5.79 -1.40 -9.56
CA LEU A 466 -6.48 -0.54 -8.60
C LEU A 466 -5.71 -0.53 -7.27
N CYS A 467 -5.05 0.58 -6.97
CA CYS A 467 -4.08 0.71 -5.90
C CYS A 467 -4.74 0.49 -4.54
N HIS A 468 -5.88 1.15 -4.32
CA HIS A 468 -6.65 1.04 -3.09
C HIS A 468 -8.14 0.80 -3.36
N TYR A 469 -8.81 0.02 -2.51
CA TYR A 469 -10.24 -0.28 -2.66
C TYR A 469 -11.16 0.95 -2.52
N HIS A 470 -10.65 2.03 -1.93
CA HIS A 470 -11.37 3.27 -1.59
C HIS A 470 -10.92 4.48 -2.42
N GLU A 471 -10.13 4.27 -3.48
CA GLU A 471 -9.63 5.33 -4.36
C GLU A 471 -9.73 4.92 -5.82
N LEU A 472 -10.05 5.85 -6.73
CA LEU A 472 -10.02 5.60 -8.18
C LEU A 472 -8.62 5.84 -8.76
N TYR A 473 -7.59 5.27 -8.13
CA TYR A 473 -6.19 5.37 -8.54
C TYR A 473 -5.64 4.00 -8.94
N TYR A 474 -5.04 3.92 -10.12
CA TYR A 474 -4.51 2.69 -10.71
C TYR A 474 -2.99 2.79 -10.83
N ASP A 475 -2.27 1.94 -10.10
CA ASP A 475 -0.83 1.79 -10.24
C ASP A 475 -0.34 0.42 -9.71
N ALA A 476 0.23 -0.40 -10.59
CA ALA A 476 0.87 -1.67 -10.22
C ALA A 476 1.98 -1.55 -9.17
N ALA A 477 2.58 -0.37 -8.96
CA ALA A 477 3.54 -0.08 -7.89
C ALA A 477 2.95 -0.32 -6.50
N CYS A 478 1.64 -0.14 -6.30
CA CYS A 478 0.98 -0.43 -5.03
C CYS A 478 0.96 -1.94 -4.72
N THR A 479 0.97 -2.77 -5.75
CA THR A 479 0.94 -4.25 -5.63
C THR A 479 2.34 -4.88 -5.73
N LEU A 480 3.26 -4.30 -6.50
CA LEU A 480 4.59 -4.88 -6.77
C LEU A 480 5.76 -4.12 -6.11
N GLY A 481 5.52 -2.88 -5.68
CA GLY A 481 6.52 -2.00 -5.08
C GLY A 481 7.17 -1.06 -6.10
N ALA A 482 7.33 0.20 -5.68
CA ALA A 482 8.27 1.15 -6.28
C ALA A 482 9.21 1.67 -5.18
N TYR A 483 8.69 2.50 -4.27
CA TYR A 483 9.44 3.03 -3.11
C TYR A 483 9.85 1.93 -2.13
N HIS A 484 8.89 1.18 -1.58
CA HIS A 484 9.15 0.09 -0.64
C HIS A 484 9.71 -1.16 -1.34
N PRO A 485 10.50 -2.00 -0.65
CA PRO A 485 10.95 -3.32 -1.14
C PRO A 485 9.82 -4.38 -1.16
N LEU A 486 8.60 -3.97 -1.53
CA LEU A 486 7.35 -4.72 -1.37
C LEU A 486 7.35 -6.08 -2.07
N LEU A 487 7.99 -6.22 -3.24
CA LEU A 487 8.19 -7.51 -3.90
C LEU A 487 8.89 -8.53 -2.99
N TYR A 488 9.93 -8.09 -2.30
CA TYR A 488 10.76 -8.93 -1.42
C TYR A 488 10.10 -9.20 -0.08
N GLU A 489 9.35 -8.22 0.44
CA GLU A 489 8.48 -8.44 1.60
C GLU A 489 7.43 -9.54 1.31
N LYS A 490 6.77 -9.50 0.14
CA LYS A 490 5.82 -10.54 -0.30
C LYS A 490 6.48 -11.91 -0.45
N LEU A 491 7.72 -11.99 -0.95
CA LEU A 491 8.49 -13.24 -1.02
C LEU A 491 8.78 -13.85 0.37
N LEU A 492 9.00 -13.03 1.40
CA LEU A 492 9.16 -13.55 2.77
C LEU A 492 7.84 -13.99 3.37
N VAL A 493 6.79 -13.17 3.23
CA VAL A 493 5.45 -13.53 3.71
C VAL A 493 4.94 -14.81 3.05
N GLN A 494 5.23 -15.01 1.76
CA GLN A 494 4.94 -16.27 1.05
C GLN A 494 5.66 -17.46 1.70
N ARG A 495 6.95 -17.31 2.01
CA ARG A 495 7.76 -18.37 2.64
C ARG A 495 7.34 -18.68 4.07
N LEU A 496 6.81 -17.68 4.78
CA LEU A 496 6.32 -17.79 6.15
C LEU A 496 4.93 -18.42 6.24
N ASN A 497 4.17 -18.44 5.14
CA ASN A 497 2.80 -18.95 5.12
C ASN A 497 2.69 -20.40 5.62
N THR A 498 1.74 -20.64 6.52
CA THR A 498 1.30 -21.96 7.00
C THR A 498 -0.10 -22.32 6.52
N GLY A 499 -0.84 -21.37 5.93
CA GLY A 499 -2.19 -21.58 5.41
C GLY A 499 -2.25 -22.29 4.05
N ALA A 500 -3.44 -22.76 3.69
CA ALA A 500 -3.68 -23.49 2.44
C ALA A 500 -3.41 -22.64 1.19
N GLN A 501 -2.80 -23.25 0.15
CA GLN A 501 -2.57 -22.57 -1.13
C GLN A 501 -3.88 -22.16 -1.82
N GLY A 502 -4.97 -22.89 -1.60
CA GLY A 502 -6.30 -22.53 -2.10
C GLY A 502 -6.87 -21.24 -1.49
N ASP A 503 -6.49 -20.91 -0.25
CA ASP A 503 -6.84 -19.64 0.40
C ASP A 503 -5.99 -18.49 -0.12
N LEU A 504 -4.70 -18.72 -0.37
CA LEU A 504 -3.85 -17.74 -1.04
C LEU A 504 -4.40 -17.39 -2.44
N HIS A 505 -4.70 -18.40 -3.25
CA HIS A 505 -5.19 -18.18 -4.62
C HIS A 505 -6.57 -17.50 -4.65
N ARG A 506 -7.54 -17.95 -3.82
CA ARG A 506 -8.94 -17.48 -3.90
C ARG A 506 -9.25 -16.29 -3.01
N LYS A 507 -8.63 -16.19 -1.83
CA LYS A 507 -8.89 -15.15 -0.82
C LYS A 507 -7.76 -14.12 -0.70
N GLY A 508 -6.59 -14.35 -1.32
CA GLY A 508 -5.41 -13.51 -1.12
C GLY A 508 -4.88 -13.63 0.31
N LYS A 509 -5.23 -14.74 0.97
CA LYS A 509 -5.04 -14.97 2.39
C LYS A 509 -3.80 -15.81 2.63
N VAL A 510 -2.93 -15.33 3.51
CA VAL A 510 -1.90 -16.15 4.15
C VAL A 510 -2.16 -16.23 5.65
N VAL A 511 -1.70 -17.33 6.26
CA VAL A 511 -1.75 -17.55 7.70
C VAL A 511 -0.32 -17.61 8.21
N LEU A 512 -0.01 -16.85 9.26
CA LEU A 512 1.32 -16.70 9.82
C LEU A 512 1.27 -17.00 11.34
N PRO A 513 2.18 -17.83 11.87
CA PRO A 513 2.20 -18.12 13.30
C PRO A 513 2.75 -16.93 14.10
N GLY A 514 2.18 -16.72 15.28
CA GLY A 514 2.66 -15.77 16.26
C GLY A 514 4.08 -16.09 16.74
N LEU A 515 4.93 -15.06 16.87
CA LEU A 515 6.33 -15.20 17.29
C LEU A 515 6.48 -15.85 18.68
N ARG A 516 5.45 -15.75 19.54
CA ARG A 516 5.39 -16.41 20.84
C ARG A 516 5.21 -17.94 20.72
N ALA A 517 4.49 -18.41 19.70
CA ALA A 517 4.20 -19.81 19.45
C ALA A 517 5.32 -20.55 18.67
N VAL A 518 6.17 -19.81 17.95
CA VAL A 518 7.31 -20.36 17.19
C VAL A 518 8.27 -21.13 18.11
N ARG A 519 8.35 -22.45 17.94
CA ARG A 519 9.36 -23.30 18.60
C ARG A 519 10.67 -23.26 17.81
N CYS A 520 11.78 -23.03 18.52
CA CYS A 520 13.11 -22.98 17.93
C CYS A 520 14.01 -24.03 18.57
N PRO A 521 14.91 -24.69 17.81
CA PRO A 521 15.96 -25.51 18.39
C PRO A 521 16.75 -24.68 19.40
N ALA A 522 17.16 -25.31 20.51
CA ALA A 522 18.13 -24.69 21.40
C ALA A 522 19.38 -24.31 20.58
N PRO A 523 19.97 -23.12 20.79
CA PRO A 523 21.19 -22.76 20.07
C PRO A 523 22.25 -23.83 20.35
N ARG A 524 22.74 -24.49 19.30
CA ARG A 524 23.86 -25.42 19.41
C ARG A 524 24.98 -24.67 20.12
N ARG A 525 25.34 -25.12 21.32
CA ARG A 525 26.58 -24.69 21.98
C ARG A 525 27.72 -25.21 21.11
N VAL A 526 28.19 -24.38 20.19
CA VAL A 526 29.50 -24.57 19.57
C VAL A 526 30.48 -24.39 20.71
N GLY A 527 31.00 -25.50 21.23
CA GLY A 527 32.10 -25.45 22.18
C GLY A 527 33.30 -24.76 21.53
N PRO A 528 34.17 -24.08 22.30
CA PRO A 528 35.48 -23.75 21.77
C PRO A 528 36.17 -25.07 21.37
N HIS A 529 36.94 -25.02 20.28
CA HIS A 529 37.71 -26.13 19.68
C HIS A 529 36.92 -27.15 18.83
N SER A 530 37.00 -26.95 17.52
CA SER A 530 37.37 -27.98 16.53
C SER A 530 37.97 -27.25 15.33
#